data_AF-A0AAE1B3U4-F1
#
_entry.id   AF-A0AAE1B3U4-F1
#
_cell.length_a   1.000
_cell.length_b   1.000
_cell.length_c   1.000
_cell.angle_alpha   90.00
_cell.angle_beta   90.00
_cell.angle_gamma   90.00
#
_symmetry.space_group_name_H-M   'P 1'
#
loop_
_entity.id
_entity.type
_entity.pdbx_description
1 polymer ?
#
loop_
_entity_poly.entity_id
_entity_poly.type
_entity_poly.pdbx_seq_one_letter_code
_entity_poly.pdbx_strand_id
1 'polypeptide(L)'
;MSKRKFVEKVNIPLKPSSKVLKTYTGENVQICGEAEIVVTDDIKTATLPLVVVERGGSPLLGRDWIQHLHVNLRINTIDSHDKKLQKLLEDHDSVFKSAADCLRDVKVILHGKPDTTPKFYRARQPPVSQSQKFVISILRT
;
A
#
# COMPACT_ATOMS: atom_id res chain seq x y z
N MET A 1 10.65 -18.29 -12.30
CA MET A 1 10.66 -18.91 -13.65
C MET A 1 10.42 -20.41 -13.54
N SER A 2 9.81 -21.09 -14.52
CA SER A 2 9.63 -22.55 -14.45
C SER A 2 10.95 -23.30 -14.69
N LYS A 3 11.12 -24.44 -13.99
CA LYS A 3 12.34 -25.28 -14.09
C LYS A 3 12.67 -25.70 -15.51
N ARG A 4 11.67 -26.15 -16.29
CA ARG A 4 11.87 -26.53 -17.70
C ARG A 4 12.47 -25.40 -18.53
N LYS A 5 11.89 -24.20 -18.47
CA LYS A 5 12.40 -23.03 -19.21
C LYS A 5 13.79 -22.60 -18.73
N PHE A 6 14.08 -22.80 -17.44
CA PHE A 6 15.38 -22.49 -16.87
C PHE A 6 16.49 -23.39 -17.41
N VAL A 7 16.23 -24.70 -17.48
CA VAL A 7 17.18 -25.65 -18.06
C VAL A 7 17.38 -25.40 -19.56
N GLU A 8 16.33 -25.02 -20.30
CA GLU A 8 16.46 -24.71 -21.73
C GLU A 8 17.25 -23.42 -22.02
N LYS A 9 17.09 -22.36 -21.22
CA LYS A 9 17.63 -21.03 -21.54
C LYS A 9 18.88 -20.60 -20.78
N VAL A 10 19.02 -21.05 -19.54
CA VAL A 10 20.07 -20.55 -18.62
C VAL A 10 21.01 -21.68 -18.21
N ASN A 11 20.44 -22.82 -17.80
CA ASN A 11 21.16 -24.05 -17.48
C ASN A 11 22.38 -23.90 -16.55
N ILE A 12 22.21 -23.17 -15.44
CA ILE A 12 23.24 -23.03 -14.41
C ILE A 12 22.83 -23.74 -13.10
N PRO A 13 23.78 -24.17 -12.25
CA PRO A 13 23.47 -24.81 -10.99
C PRO A 13 22.61 -23.93 -10.07
N LEU A 14 21.55 -24.52 -9.51
CA LEU A 14 20.69 -23.86 -8.53
C LEU A 14 21.28 -23.98 -7.13
N LYS A 15 21.27 -22.88 -6.38
CA LYS A 15 21.55 -22.85 -4.95
C LYS A 15 20.23 -23.04 -4.17
N PRO A 16 20.28 -23.60 -2.95
CA PRO A 16 19.12 -23.64 -2.06
C PRO A 16 18.59 -22.22 -1.80
N SER A 17 17.26 -22.05 -1.83
CA SER A 17 16.61 -20.78 -1.51
C SER A 17 15.89 -20.88 -0.17
N SER A 18 16.00 -19.85 0.68
CA SER A 18 15.26 -19.73 1.93
C SER A 18 13.92 -19.00 1.78
N LYS A 19 13.58 -18.56 0.56
CA LYS A 19 12.37 -17.78 0.29
C LYS A 19 11.13 -18.66 0.39
N VAL A 20 10.02 -18.06 0.82
CA VAL A 20 8.69 -18.69 0.79
C VAL A 20 7.81 -17.85 -0.13
N LEU A 21 7.33 -18.45 -1.22
CA LEU A 21 6.44 -17.81 -2.18
C LEU A 21 5.04 -18.38 -2.04
N LYS A 22 4.04 -17.49 -2.04
CA LYS A 22 2.61 -17.84 -2.00
C LYS A 22 1.89 -17.28 -3.22
N THR A 23 0.91 -18.02 -3.71
CA THR A 23 -0.04 -17.52 -4.70
C THR A 23 -0.97 -16.49 -4.07
N TYR A 24 -1.74 -15.78 -4.90
CA TYR A 24 -2.76 -14.85 -4.43
C TYR A 24 -3.83 -15.54 -3.55
N THR A 25 -4.13 -16.81 -3.82
CA THR A 25 -5.04 -17.65 -3.02
C THR A 25 -4.40 -18.19 -1.74
N GLY A 26 -3.12 -17.90 -1.50
CA GLY A 26 -2.40 -18.29 -0.29
C GLY A 26 -1.70 -19.65 -0.35
N GLU A 27 -1.76 -20.34 -1.49
CA GLU A 27 -1.12 -21.65 -1.68
C GLU A 27 0.40 -21.48 -1.79
N ASN A 28 1.16 -22.42 -1.22
CA ASN A 28 2.62 -22.40 -1.29
C ASN A 28 3.11 -22.80 -2.68
N VAL A 29 3.98 -21.98 -3.25
CA VAL A 29 4.66 -22.25 -4.52
C VAL A 29 5.91 -23.09 -4.25
N GLN A 30 6.05 -24.20 -4.98
CA GLN A 30 7.21 -25.10 -4.86
C GLN A 30 8.44 -24.50 -5.54
N ILE A 31 9.42 -24.09 -4.74
CA ILE A 31 10.70 -23.51 -5.20
C ILE A 31 11.72 -24.63 -5.40
N CYS A 32 12.34 -24.70 -6.56
CA CYS A 32 13.43 -25.62 -6.86
C CYS A 32 14.79 -25.10 -6.38
N GLY A 33 14.93 -23.77 -6.30
CA GLY A 33 16.15 -23.09 -5.89
C GLY A 33 16.24 -21.69 -6.49
N GLU A 34 17.40 -21.07 -6.32
CA GLU A 34 17.72 -19.75 -6.87
C GLU A 34 19.09 -19.75 -7.53
N ALA A 35 19.27 -18.88 -8.51
CA ALA A 35 20.57 -18.64 -9.15
C ALA A 35 20.79 -17.15 -9.32
N GLU A 36 22.04 -16.71 -9.16
CA GLU A 36 22.43 -15.36 -9.52
C GLU A 36 22.66 -15.29 -11.02
N ILE A 37 21.98 -14.35 -11.68
CA ILE A 37 22.13 -14.12 -13.11
C ILE A 37 22.49 -12.68 -13.39
N VAL A 38 23.32 -12.48 -14.41
CA VAL A 38 23.66 -11.16 -14.91
C VAL A 38 22.54 -10.70 -15.83
N VAL A 39 22.00 -9.54 -15.54
CA VAL A 39 20.90 -8.90 -16.27
C VAL A 39 21.42 -7.57 -16.78
N THR A 40 21.33 -7.39 -18.09
CA THR A 40 21.71 -6.14 -18.76
C THR A 40 20.47 -5.50 -19.33
N ASP A 41 20.24 -4.26 -18.94
CA ASP A 41 19.32 -3.31 -19.56
C ASP A 41 20.12 -2.32 -20.40
N ASP A 42 19.46 -1.46 -21.18
CA ASP A 42 20.10 -0.53 -22.12
C ASP A 42 21.12 0.42 -21.45
N ILE A 43 20.99 0.63 -20.14
CA ILE A 43 21.77 1.59 -19.36
C ILE A 43 22.65 0.91 -18.29
N LYS A 44 22.26 -0.27 -17.80
CA LYS A 44 22.88 -0.87 -16.60
C LYS A 44 22.94 -2.38 -16.66
N THR A 45 24.04 -2.91 -16.12
CA THR A 45 24.21 -4.34 -15.84
C THR A 45 24.15 -4.57 -14.34
N ALA A 46 23.36 -5.55 -13.89
CA ALA A 46 23.24 -5.94 -12.49
C ALA A 46 23.17 -7.46 -12.35
N THR A 47 23.76 -7.99 -11.28
CA THR A 47 23.59 -9.39 -10.91
C THR A 47 22.40 -9.52 -9.96
N LEU A 48 21.37 -10.24 -10.37
CA LEU A 48 20.10 -10.36 -9.65
C LEU A 48 19.69 -11.82 -9.43
N PRO A 49 19.02 -12.14 -8.31
CA PRO A 49 18.60 -13.50 -8.00
C PRO A 49 17.37 -13.91 -8.81
N LEU A 50 17.48 -15.00 -9.58
CA LEU A 50 16.38 -15.64 -10.28
C LEU A 50 15.88 -16.85 -9.48
N VAL A 51 14.63 -16.77 -9.01
CA VAL A 51 13.98 -17.89 -8.32
C VAL A 51 13.33 -18.83 -9.34
N VAL A 52 13.64 -20.12 -9.22
CA VAL A 52 13.13 -21.19 -10.09
C VAL A 52 12.10 -22.01 -9.32
N VAL A 53 10.95 -22.25 -9.95
CA VAL A 53 9.82 -22.98 -9.38
C VAL A 53 9.48 -24.19 -10.23
N GLU A 54 8.95 -25.25 -9.61
CA GLU A 54 8.76 -26.55 -10.27
C GLU A 54 7.69 -26.46 -11.37
N ARG A 55 6.51 -25.94 -10.99
CA ARG A 55 5.38 -25.67 -11.90
C ARG A 55 5.11 -24.18 -11.91
N GLY A 56 5.45 -23.52 -13.00
CA GLY A 56 5.27 -22.08 -13.15
C GLY A 56 4.96 -21.67 -14.59
N GLY A 57 4.45 -20.46 -14.75
CA GLY A 57 4.14 -19.86 -16.05
C GLY A 57 5.25 -18.95 -16.56
N SER A 58 4.85 -17.80 -17.10
CA SER A 58 5.78 -16.74 -17.50
C SER A 58 6.60 -16.25 -16.30
N PRO A 59 7.90 -15.94 -16.50
CA PRO A 59 8.71 -15.31 -15.45
C PRO A 59 8.05 -14.01 -14.98
N LEU A 60 8.11 -13.75 -13.67
CA LEU A 60 7.63 -12.52 -13.05
C LEU A 60 8.84 -11.69 -12.64
N LEU A 61 8.79 -10.39 -12.91
CA LEU A 61 9.73 -9.41 -12.39
C LEU A 61 9.24 -8.94 -11.02
N GLY A 62 10.00 -9.28 -9.98
CA GLY A 62 9.73 -8.85 -8.62
C GLY A 62 10.12 -7.38 -8.39
N ARG A 63 9.70 -6.83 -7.24
CA ARG A 63 10.05 -5.45 -6.84
C ARG A 63 11.56 -5.26 -6.64
N ASP A 64 12.24 -6.30 -6.16
CA ASP A 64 13.69 -6.36 -6.04
C ASP A 64 14.36 -6.13 -7.39
N TRP A 65 13.87 -6.78 -8.44
CA TRP A 65 14.36 -6.57 -9.80
C TRP A 65 14.02 -5.17 -10.33
N ILE A 66 12.77 -4.72 -10.15
CA ILE A 66 12.31 -3.41 -10.62
C ILE A 66 13.03 -2.25 -9.92
N GLN A 67 13.54 -2.43 -8.70
CA GLN A 67 14.33 -1.40 -8.05
C GLN A 67 15.73 -1.24 -8.69
N HIS A 68 16.31 -2.33 -9.19
CA HIS A 68 17.66 -2.33 -9.74
C HIS A 68 17.69 -2.03 -11.24
N LEU A 69 16.73 -2.58 -11.96
CA LEU A 69 16.45 -2.26 -13.36
C LEU A 69 15.72 -0.93 -13.36
N HIS A 70 16.13 0.05 -14.16
CA HIS A 70 15.50 1.38 -14.17
C HIS A 70 14.12 1.37 -14.85
N VAL A 71 13.25 0.43 -14.48
CA VAL A 71 11.90 0.31 -15.00
C VAL A 71 11.09 1.48 -14.46
N ASN A 72 10.75 2.42 -15.34
CA ASN A 72 9.93 3.57 -14.97
C ASN A 72 8.49 3.14 -14.71
N LEU A 73 8.16 2.89 -13.43
CA LEU A 73 6.81 2.57 -12.97
C LEU A 73 5.98 3.81 -12.60
N ARG A 74 6.33 5.01 -13.07
CA ARG A 74 5.51 6.21 -12.85
C ARG A 74 4.20 6.13 -13.65
N ILE A 75 3.24 5.36 -13.14
CA ILE A 75 1.88 5.28 -13.65
C ILE A 75 0.99 6.03 -12.66
N ASN A 76 0.30 7.07 -13.14
CA ASN A 76 -0.59 7.92 -12.32
C ASN A 76 0.07 8.49 -11.04
N THR A 77 1.38 8.70 -11.07
CA THR A 77 2.12 9.23 -9.92
C THR A 77 2.02 10.75 -9.90
N ILE A 78 1.55 11.31 -8.79
CA ILE A 78 1.56 12.75 -8.55
C ILE A 78 2.89 13.08 -7.86
N ASP A 79 3.64 14.02 -8.42
CA ASP A 79 4.89 14.51 -7.83
C ASP A 79 4.59 15.67 -6.89
N SER A 80 5.17 15.67 -5.69
CA SER A 80 5.06 16.81 -4.76
C SER A 80 5.66 18.10 -5.31
N HIS A 81 6.53 17.99 -6.31
CA HIS A 81 7.14 19.11 -7.03
C HIS A 81 6.33 19.53 -8.27
N ASP A 82 5.17 18.91 -8.52
CA ASP A 82 4.31 19.33 -9.61
C ASP A 82 3.78 20.74 -9.33
N LYS A 83 4.17 21.69 -10.20
CA LYS A 83 3.75 23.10 -10.11
C LYS A 83 2.23 23.26 -10.12
N LYS A 84 1.52 22.38 -10.84
CA LYS A 84 0.05 22.38 -10.88
C LYS A 84 -0.54 21.94 -9.54
N LEU A 85 0.08 20.95 -8.89
CA LEU A 85 -0.32 20.53 -7.54
C LEU A 85 -0.04 21.62 -6.52
N GLN A 86 1.16 22.20 -6.55
CA GLN A 86 1.54 23.27 -5.61
C GLN A 86 0.59 24.46 -5.74
N LYS A 87 0.32 24.89 -6.97
CA LYS A 87 -0.66 25.96 -7.23
C LYS A 87 -2.05 25.62 -6.71
N LEU A 88 -2.53 24.38 -6.91
CA LEU A 88 -3.83 23.93 -6.40
C LEU A 88 -3.89 23.97 -4.87
N LEU A 89 -2.81 23.55 -4.20
CA LEU A 89 -2.71 23.57 -2.74
C LEU A 89 -2.66 25.00 -2.20
N GLU A 90 -1.97 25.91 -2.89
CA GLU A 90 -1.95 27.35 -2.57
C GLU A 90 -3.33 28.00 -2.78
N ASP A 91 -3.95 27.77 -3.94
CA ASP A 91 -5.27 28.33 -4.31
C ASP A 91 -6.38 27.87 -3.34
N HIS A 92 -6.23 26.69 -2.73
CA HIS A 92 -7.21 26.08 -1.82
C HIS A 92 -6.65 25.79 -0.42
N ASP A 93 -5.68 26.58 0.05
CA ASP A 93 -5.04 26.41 1.36
C ASP A 93 -6.08 26.28 2.50
N SER A 94 -7.16 27.06 2.46
CA SER A 94 -8.23 27.04 3.45
C SER A 94 -8.94 25.68 3.61
N VAL A 95 -8.99 24.85 2.56
CA VAL A 95 -9.64 23.52 2.59
C VAL A 95 -8.69 22.45 3.14
N PHE A 96 -7.38 22.62 2.96
CA PHE A 96 -6.36 21.63 3.31
C PHE A 96 -5.64 21.90 4.64
N LYS A 97 -6.09 22.89 5.42
CA LYS A 97 -5.58 23.17 6.77
C LYS A 97 -5.79 21.96 7.70
N SER A 98 -4.79 21.64 8.51
CA SER A 98 -4.84 20.48 9.43
C SER A 98 -5.81 20.66 10.60
N ALA A 99 -6.20 21.90 10.87
CA ALA A 99 -7.30 22.19 11.78
C ALA A 99 -8.60 21.82 11.06
N ALA A 100 -9.18 20.68 11.44
CA ALA A 100 -10.60 20.45 11.19
C ALA A 100 -11.38 21.56 11.89
N ASP A 101 -11.67 22.64 11.18
CA ASP A 101 -12.54 23.68 11.69
C ASP A 101 -13.93 23.06 11.90
N CYS A 102 -14.59 23.43 13.00
CA CYS A 102 -15.97 23.03 13.22
C CYS A 102 -16.84 23.52 12.05
N LEU A 103 -17.81 22.72 11.62
CA LEU A 103 -18.80 23.15 10.64
C LEU A 103 -19.61 24.32 11.23
N ARG A 104 -19.28 25.54 10.83
CA ARG A 104 -19.97 26.76 11.29
C ARG A 104 -21.12 27.09 10.34
N ASP A 105 -22.16 27.69 10.89
CA ASP A 105 -23.29 28.28 10.14
C ASP A 105 -24.12 27.30 9.29
N VAL A 106 -23.99 26.00 9.52
CA VAL A 106 -24.87 24.98 8.92
C VAL A 106 -25.98 24.62 9.89
N LYS A 107 -27.21 25.02 9.57
CA LYS A 107 -28.40 24.58 10.30
C LYS A 107 -28.84 23.22 9.76
N VAL A 108 -28.60 22.17 10.55
CA VAL A 108 -29.09 20.82 10.22
C VAL A 108 -30.51 20.67 10.77
N ILE A 109 -31.47 20.30 9.91
CA ILE A 109 -32.82 19.91 10.32
C ILE A 109 -32.85 18.39 10.39
N LEU A 110 -33.04 17.87 11.60
CA LEU A 110 -33.21 16.44 11.83
C LEU A 110 -34.69 16.08 11.64
N HIS A 111 -35.04 15.48 10.51
CA HIS A 111 -36.39 14.98 10.25
C HIS A 111 -36.59 13.62 10.92
N GLY A 112 -37.35 13.59 12.02
CA GLY A 112 -37.83 12.36 12.65
C GLY A 112 -39.05 11.80 11.92
N LYS A 113 -39.31 10.49 12.06
CA LYS A 113 -40.60 9.93 11.67
C LYS A 113 -41.71 10.57 12.51
N PRO A 114 -42.92 10.80 11.96
CA PRO A 114 -44.08 11.19 12.77
C PRO A 114 -44.23 10.23 13.96
N ASP A 115 -44.56 10.75 15.13
CA ASP A 115 -44.74 10.01 16.40
C ASP A 115 -43.45 9.44 17.05
N THR A 116 -42.27 9.89 16.63
CA THR A 116 -41.02 9.50 17.32
C THR A 116 -40.78 10.37 18.56
N THR A 117 -40.69 9.75 19.74
CA THR A 117 -40.31 10.44 20.98
C THR A 117 -38.78 10.60 21.08
N PRO A 118 -38.24 11.82 21.27
CA PRO A 118 -36.82 12.02 21.56
C PRO A 118 -36.40 11.24 22.82
N LYS A 119 -35.22 10.63 22.78
CA LYS A 119 -34.67 9.89 23.92
C LYS A 119 -33.51 10.65 24.54
N PHE A 120 -33.64 10.97 25.82
CA PHE A 120 -32.59 11.60 26.61
C PHE A 120 -31.95 10.54 27.51
N TYR A 121 -30.66 10.28 27.30
CA TYR A 121 -29.89 9.32 28.09
C TYR A 121 -28.87 10.05 28.97
N ARG A 122 -28.65 9.55 30.19
CA ARG A 122 -27.52 10.02 31.01
C ARG A 122 -26.20 9.59 30.37
N ALA A 123 -25.19 10.44 30.45
CA ALA A 123 -23.85 10.13 29.97
C ALA A 123 -23.31 8.88 30.67
N ARG A 124 -22.70 7.96 29.91
CA ARG A 124 -22.05 6.77 30.48
C ARG A 124 -20.69 7.13 31.06
N GLN A 125 -20.33 6.53 32.19
CA GLN A 125 -18.97 6.66 32.70
C GLN A 125 -18.01 5.89 31.78
N PRO A 126 -16.96 6.54 31.23
CA PRO A 126 -15.98 5.84 30.42
C PRO A 126 -15.16 4.88 31.30
N PRO A 127 -14.62 3.78 30.72
CA PRO A 127 -13.65 2.95 31.41
C PRO A 127 -12.48 3.79 31.94
N VAL A 128 -11.98 3.47 33.13
CA VAL A 128 -10.91 4.25 33.79
C VAL A 128 -9.69 4.43 32.88
N SER A 129 -9.30 3.41 32.12
CA SER A 129 -8.19 3.44 31.15
C SER A 129 -8.39 4.39 29.96
N GLN A 130 -9.63 4.83 29.71
CA GLN A 130 -9.99 5.73 28.60
C GLN A 130 -10.51 7.10 29.07
N SER A 131 -10.66 7.28 30.39
CA SER A 131 -11.21 8.50 31.01
C SER A 131 -10.51 9.78 30.55
N GLN A 132 -9.17 9.80 30.54
CA GLN A 132 -8.39 10.98 30.17
C GLN A 132 -8.56 11.35 28.68
N LYS A 133 -8.64 10.36 27.80
CA LYS A 133 -8.86 10.58 26.35
C LYS A 133 -10.27 11.13 26.07
N PHE A 134 -11.27 10.62 26.80
CA PHE A 134 -12.66 11.03 26.65
C PHE A 134 -12.89 12.48 27.10
N VAL A 135 -12.32 12.88 28.25
CA VAL A 135 -12.41 14.26 28.76
C VAL A 135 -11.74 15.25 27.80
N ILE A 136 -10.56 14.92 27.27
CA ILE A 136 -9.85 15.77 26.31
C ILE A 136 -10.66 15.96 25.01
N SER A 137 -11.37 14.93 24.54
CA SER A 137 -12.19 15.02 23.33
C SER A 137 -13.39 15.94 23.49
N ILE A 138 -14.06 15.93 24.65
CA ILE A 138 -15.24 16.77 24.91
C ILE A 138 -14.83 18.24 25.06
N LEU A 139 -13.71 18.53 25.73
CA LEU A 139 -13.24 19.90 25.97
C LEU A 139 -12.63 20.58 24.71
N ARG A 140 -12.42 19.82 23.63
CA ARG A 140 -11.87 20.31 22.35
C ARG A 140 -12.94 20.57 21.29
N THR A 141 -14.21 20.29 21.59
CA THR A 141 -15.36 20.56 20.70
C THR A 141 -15.97 21.90 21.07
#